data_AF-A0A1F4T516-F1
#
_entry.id   AF-A0A1F4T516-F1
#
_cell.length_a   1.000
_cell.length_b   1.000
_cell.length_c   1.000
_cell.angle_alpha   90.00
_cell.angle_beta   90.00
_cell.angle_gamma   90.00
#
_symmetry.space_group_name_H-M   'P 1'
#
loop_
_entity.id
_entity.type
_entity.pdbx_description
1 polymer ?
#
loop_
_entity_poly.entity_id
_entity_poly.type
_entity_poly.pdbx_seq_one_letter_code
_entity_poly.pdbx_strand_id
1 'polypeptide(L)'
;MRKKSKAQNKVVNELKNQLMIQAERLGIKDDYTPAWFIEQKTLAFGKILSELYAERANLEYEMNMLGSDKRDLLIKLERLHSYIRKAESLRERYTDDLTRLIDKGYKITENGRKLSFLDKTEVKSMA
;
A
#
# COMPACT_ATOMS: atom_id res chain seq x y z
N MET A 1 8.37 16.43 -15.37
CA MET A 1 7.98 15.17 -14.69
C MET A 1 6.56 14.68 -14.98
N ARG A 2 5.51 15.53 -15.02
CA ARG A 2 4.10 15.10 -15.16
C ARG A 2 3.77 14.24 -16.41
N LYS A 3 4.45 14.46 -17.55
CA LYS A 3 4.22 13.69 -18.79
C LYS A 3 4.66 12.22 -18.70
N LYS A 4 5.78 11.92 -18.02
CA LYS A 4 6.28 10.54 -17.83
C LYS A 4 5.32 9.71 -16.95
N SER A 5 4.77 10.33 -15.91
CA SER A 5 3.76 9.71 -15.04
C SER A 5 2.46 9.37 -15.80
N LYS A 6 2.00 10.23 -16.71
CA LYS A 6 0.81 9.93 -17.54
C LYS A 6 1.04 8.74 -18.48
N ALA A 7 2.20 8.65 -19.12
CA ALA A 7 2.54 7.53 -20.00
C ALA A 7 2.61 6.20 -19.24
N GLN A 8 3.26 6.19 -18.07
CA GLN A 8 3.31 5.01 -17.19
C GLN A 8 1.91 4.59 -16.74
N ASN A 9 1.07 5.54 -16.32
CA ASN A 9 -0.31 5.24 -15.93
C ASN A 9 -1.12 4.67 -17.10
N LYS A 10 -0.91 5.15 -18.33
CA LYS A 10 -1.56 4.61 -19.52
C LYS A 10 -1.16 3.15 -19.76
N VAL A 11 0.14 2.84 -19.66
CA VAL A 11 0.64 1.46 -19.79
C VAL A 11 0.06 0.56 -18.70
N VAL A 12 0.07 0.99 -17.44
CA VAL A 12 -0.47 0.21 -16.33
C VAL A 12 -1.99 -0.04 -16.51
N ASN A 13 -2.74 0.95 -16.96
CA ASN A 13 -4.17 0.79 -17.20
C ASN A 13 -4.45 -0.17 -18.37
N GLU A 14 -3.65 -0.11 -19.43
CA GLU A 14 -3.74 -1.05 -20.54
C GLU A 14 -3.48 -2.48 -20.09
N LEU A 15 -2.43 -2.71 -19.28
CA LEU A 15 -2.14 -4.03 -18.72
C LEU A 15 -3.29 -4.56 -17.85
N LYS A 16 -3.91 -3.70 -17.04
CA LYS A 16 -5.08 -4.08 -16.23
C LYS A 16 -6.27 -4.48 -17.12
N ASN A 17 -6.55 -3.71 -18.17
CA ASN A 17 -7.62 -4.01 -19.10
C ASN A 17 -7.39 -5.36 -19.78
N GLN A 18 -6.17 -5.60 -20.25
CA GLN A 18 -5.80 -6.87 -20.87
C GLN A 18 -5.97 -8.04 -19.90
N LEU A 19 -5.57 -7.89 -18.64
CA LEU A 19 -5.74 -8.91 -17.61
C LEU A 19 -7.23 -9.23 -17.38
N MET A 20 -8.09 -8.21 -17.27
CA MET A 20 -9.54 -8.41 -17.10
C MET A 20 -10.17 -9.13 -18.31
N ILE A 21 -9.79 -8.74 -19.54
CA ILE A 21 -10.28 -9.38 -20.77
C ILE A 21 -9.85 -10.85 -20.82
N GLN A 22 -8.60 -11.15 -20.43
CA GLN A 22 -8.10 -12.53 -20.39
C GLN A 22 -8.80 -13.35 -19.31
N ALA A 23 -9.00 -12.79 -18.12
CA ALA A 23 -9.75 -13.45 -17.04
C ALA A 23 -11.19 -13.77 -17.45
N GLU A 24 -11.86 -12.85 -18.18
CA GLU A 24 -13.19 -13.09 -18.72
C GLU A 24 -13.21 -14.24 -19.74
N ARG A 25 -12.24 -14.30 -20.66
CA ARG A 25 -12.12 -15.40 -21.63
C ARG A 25 -11.86 -16.76 -20.97
N LEU A 26 -11.17 -16.77 -19.84
CA LEU A 26 -10.86 -17.97 -19.07
C LEU A 26 -11.96 -18.35 -18.08
N GLY A 27 -13.03 -17.56 -17.95
CA GLY A 27 -14.13 -17.82 -17.02
C GLY A 27 -13.82 -17.50 -15.55
N ILE A 28 -12.70 -16.82 -15.27
CA ILE A 28 -12.22 -16.46 -13.92
C ILE A 28 -12.35 -14.96 -13.62
N LYS A 29 -13.31 -14.29 -14.27
CA LYS A 29 -13.53 -12.83 -14.17
C LYS A 29 -13.71 -12.36 -12.72
N ASP A 30 -14.36 -13.18 -11.90
CA ASP A 30 -14.66 -12.86 -10.50
C ASP A 30 -13.40 -12.75 -9.63
N ASP A 31 -12.29 -13.35 -10.05
CA ASP A 31 -11.00 -13.28 -9.36
C ASP A 31 -10.22 -12.00 -9.71
N TYR A 32 -10.58 -11.33 -10.81
CA TYR A 32 -9.87 -10.16 -11.35
C TYR A 32 -10.82 -8.96 -11.48
N THR A 33 -11.18 -8.38 -10.33
CA THR A 33 -12.06 -7.21 -10.25
C THR A 33 -11.28 -5.91 -10.04
N PRO A 34 -11.88 -4.72 -10.32
CA PRO A 34 -11.31 -3.44 -9.92
C PRO A 34 -10.96 -3.38 -8.42
N ALA A 35 -11.77 -3.97 -7.56
CA ALA A 35 -11.52 -4.01 -6.12
C ALA A 35 -10.31 -4.89 -5.78
N TRP A 36 -10.16 -6.04 -6.46
CA TRP A 36 -8.98 -6.89 -6.33
C TRP A 36 -7.69 -6.14 -6.66
N PHE A 37 -7.65 -5.33 -7.74
CA PHE A 37 -6.46 -4.55 -8.06
C PHE A 37 -6.09 -3.52 -6.98
N ILE A 38 -7.08 -2.91 -6.33
CA ILE A 38 -6.85 -1.98 -5.23
C ILE A 38 -6.39 -2.73 -3.98
N GLU A 39 -7.02 -3.87 -3.68
CA GLU A 39 -6.62 -4.75 -2.60
C GLU A 39 -5.13 -5.17 -2.72
N GLN A 40 -4.70 -5.62 -3.89
CA GLN A 40 -3.29 -6.00 -4.12
C GLN A 40 -2.33 -4.82 -3.90
N LYS A 41 -2.75 -3.60 -4.27
CA LYS A 41 -1.96 -2.40 -3.97
C LYS A 41 -1.87 -2.15 -2.47
N THR A 42 -2.99 -2.22 -1.76
CA THR A 42 -3.03 -2.02 -0.31
C THR A 42 -2.15 -3.04 0.42
N LEU A 43 -2.18 -4.31 0.00
CA LEU A 43 -1.30 -5.36 0.53
C LEU A 43 0.18 -5.05 0.25
N ALA A 44 0.52 -4.62 -0.96
CA ALA A 44 1.89 -4.27 -1.32
C ALA A 44 2.43 -3.11 -0.47
N PHE A 45 1.63 -2.06 -0.25
CA PHE A 45 2.00 -0.96 0.64
C PHE A 45 2.11 -1.39 2.10
N GLY A 46 1.27 -2.32 2.56
CA GLY A 46 1.41 -2.94 3.88
C GLY A 46 2.77 -3.61 4.05
N LYS A 47 3.20 -4.42 3.07
CA LYS A 47 4.53 -5.06 3.09
C LYS A 47 5.68 -4.04 3.12
N ILE A 48 5.61 -3.01 2.27
CA ILE A 48 6.62 -1.93 2.24
C ILE A 48 6.69 -1.23 3.60
N LEU A 49 5.55 -0.95 4.24
CA LEU A 49 5.53 -0.33 5.57
C LEU A 49 6.18 -1.23 6.62
N SER A 50 5.89 -2.53 6.62
CA SER A 50 6.53 -3.48 7.53
C SER A 50 8.05 -3.51 7.36
N GLU A 51 8.54 -3.50 6.12
CA GLU A 51 9.98 -3.43 5.82
C GLU A 51 10.59 -2.11 6.31
N LEU A 52 9.91 -0.98 6.09
CA LEU A 52 10.36 0.32 6.58
C LEU A 52 10.40 0.39 8.12
N TYR A 53 9.40 -0.13 8.82
CA TYR A 53 9.41 -0.14 10.28
C TYR A 53 10.49 -1.07 10.85
N ALA A 54 10.74 -2.22 10.21
CA ALA A 54 11.82 -3.11 10.60
C ALA A 54 13.18 -2.41 10.48
N GLU A 55 13.41 -1.71 9.37
CA GLU A 55 14.62 -0.91 9.17
C GLU A 55 14.72 0.24 10.19
N ARG A 56 13.60 0.90 10.54
CA ARG A 56 13.58 1.90 11.61
C ARG A 56 14.09 1.31 12.92
N ALA A 57 13.54 0.17 13.32
CA ALA A 57 13.88 -0.49 14.57
C ALA A 57 15.36 -0.90 14.60
N ASN A 58 15.89 -1.37 13.47
CA ASN A 58 17.32 -1.67 13.33
C ASN A 58 18.19 -0.42 13.52
N LEU A 59 17.87 0.68 12.83
CA LEU A 59 18.63 1.94 12.95
C LEU A 59 18.54 2.54 14.36
N GLU A 60 17.39 2.46 15.01
CA GLU A 60 17.20 2.87 16.41
C GLU A 60 18.03 2.02 17.37
N TYR A 61 18.12 0.71 17.12
CA TYR A 61 18.99 -0.19 17.88
C TYR A 61 20.47 0.15 17.69
N GLU A 62 20.92 0.33 16.45
CA GLU A 62 22.31 0.71 16.14
C GLU A 62 22.70 2.04 16.79
N MET A 63 21.77 3.00 16.83
CA MET A 63 22.01 4.31 17.46
C MET A 63 22.20 4.20 18.98
N ASN A 64 21.53 3.24 19.62
CA ASN A 64 21.55 3.07 21.08
C ASN A 64 22.65 2.12 21.58
N MET A 65 23.03 1.11 20.78
CA MET A 65 23.91 0.02 21.22
C MET A 65 25.29 0.02 20.58
N LEU A 66 25.45 0.62 19.40
CA LEU A 66 26.71 0.64 18.68
C LEU A 66 27.34 2.03 18.79
N GLY A 67 28.68 2.09 18.87
CA GLY A 67 29.47 3.33 18.81
C GLY A 67 29.47 3.98 17.42
N SER A 68 28.34 3.92 16.72
CA SER A 68 28.14 4.38 15.35
C SER A 68 28.19 5.91 15.26
N ASP A 69 28.44 6.43 14.06
CA ASP A 69 28.27 7.85 13.78
C ASP A 69 26.79 8.24 13.91
N LYS A 70 26.47 8.88 15.04
CA LYS A 70 25.10 9.30 15.38
C LYS A 70 24.52 10.26 14.33
N ARG A 71 25.35 11.06 13.66
CA ARG A 71 24.86 12.06 12.70
C ARG A 71 24.30 11.39 11.45
N ASP A 72 25.02 10.42 10.91
CA ASP A 72 24.61 9.70 9.70
C ASP A 72 23.36 8.84 9.96
N LEU A 73 23.26 8.22 11.13
CA LEU A 73 22.07 7.46 11.54
C LEU A 73 20.83 8.35 11.66
N LEU A 74 20.96 9.54 12.25
CA LEU A 74 19.84 10.49 12.35
C LEU A 74 19.33 10.93 10.97
N ILE A 75 20.23 11.17 10.01
CA ILE A 75 19.86 11.52 8.63
C ILE A 75 19.10 10.36 7.95
N LYS A 76 19.54 9.11 8.17
CA LYS A 76 18.85 7.92 7.65
C LYS A 76 17.46 7.78 8.26
N LEU A 77 17.34 7.92 9.58
CA LEU A 77 16.06 7.85 10.30
C LEU A 77 15.08 8.93 9.82
N GLU A 78 15.54 10.17 9.60
CA GLU A 78 14.70 11.26 9.10
C GLU A 78 14.14 10.97 7.69
N ARG A 79 15.00 10.46 6.79
CA ARG A 79 14.59 10.05 5.44
C ARG A 79 13.58 8.90 5.52
N LEU A 80 13.85 7.92 6.36
CA LEU A 80 12.99 6.76 6.55
C LEU A 80 11.61 7.16 7.10
N HIS A 81 11.55 8.06 8.08
CA HIS A 81 10.30 8.65 8.56
C HIS A 81 9.51 9.34 7.45
N SER A 82 10.18 10.06 6.56
CA SER A 82 9.53 10.70 5.41
C SER A 82 8.93 9.67 4.44
N TYR A 83 9.57 8.51 4.26
CA TYR A 83 9.02 7.42 3.44
C TYR A 83 7.87 6.70 4.12
N ILE A 84 7.97 6.44 5.42
CA ILE A 84 6.90 5.84 6.23
C ILE A 84 5.64 6.70 6.13
N ARG A 85 5.73 8.01 6.40
CA ARG A 85 4.56 8.92 6.31
C ARG A 85 3.91 8.92 4.94
N LYS A 86 4.72 8.88 3.86
CA LYS A 86 4.20 8.81 2.50
C LYS A 86 3.50 7.48 2.22
N ALA A 87 4.06 6.38 2.69
CA ALA A 87 3.48 5.05 2.51
C ALA A 87 2.20 4.88 3.34
N GLU A 88 2.13 5.42 4.57
CA GLU A 88 0.92 5.48 5.40
C GLU A 88 -0.21 6.23 4.68
N SER A 89 0.05 7.45 4.21
CA SER A 89 -0.95 8.25 3.50
C SER A 89 -1.43 7.60 2.19
N LEU A 90 -0.55 6.91 1.48
CA LEU A 90 -0.94 6.16 0.28
C LEU A 90 -1.77 4.92 0.63
N ARG A 91 -1.41 4.20 1.69
CA ARG A 91 -2.16 3.04 2.18
C ARG A 91 -3.58 3.45 2.58
N GLU A 92 -3.73 4.51 3.38
CA GLU A 92 -5.02 5.06 3.80
C GLU A 92 -5.91 5.37 2.59
N ARG A 93 -5.38 6.10 1.60
CA ARG A 93 -6.10 6.41 0.36
C ARG A 93 -6.56 5.16 -0.39
N TYR A 94 -5.72 4.13 -0.48
CA TYR A 94 -6.10 2.89 -1.16
C TYR A 94 -7.10 2.07 -0.34
N THR A 95 -7.06 2.12 0.99
CA THR A 95 -8.09 1.55 1.86
C THR A 95 -9.43 2.24 1.67
N ASP A 96 -9.46 3.57 1.58
CA ASP A 96 -10.67 4.35 1.26
C ASP A 96 -11.25 3.97 -0.10
N ASP A 97 -10.40 3.93 -1.13
CA ASP A 97 -10.82 3.55 -2.48
C ASP A 97 -11.34 2.10 -2.52
N LEU A 98 -10.72 1.19 -1.76
CA LEU A 98 -11.19 -0.19 -1.62
C LEU A 98 -12.58 -0.23 -0.97
N THR A 99 -12.77 0.51 0.12
CA THR A 99 -14.06 0.61 0.84
C THR A 99 -15.17 1.09 -0.09
N ARG A 100 -14.91 2.14 -0.88
CA ARG A 100 -15.87 2.65 -1.88
C ARG A 100 -16.22 1.62 -2.95
N LEU A 101 -15.29 0.75 -3.32
CA LEU A 101 -15.55 -0.31 -4.30
C LEU A 101 -16.35 -1.46 -3.68
N ILE A 102 -16.09 -1.80 -2.42
CA ILE A 102 -16.89 -2.77 -1.67
C ILE A 102 -18.34 -2.27 -1.56
N ASP A 103 -18.53 -1.00 -1.22
CA ASP A 103 -19.87 -0.38 -1.11
C ASP A 103 -20.63 -0.38 -2.45
N LYS A 104 -19.91 -0.41 -3.58
CA LYS A 104 -20.48 -0.56 -4.93
C LYS A 104 -20.77 -2.01 -5.32
N GLY A 105 -20.58 -2.97 -4.41
CA GLY A 105 -20.87 -4.38 -4.63
C GLY A 105 -19.75 -5.17 -5.31
N TYR A 106 -18.53 -4.63 -5.40
CA TYR A 106 -17.42 -5.40 -5.95
C TYR A 106 -16.96 -6.50 -4.98
N LYS A 107 -16.79 -7.72 -5.51
CA LYS A 107 -16.20 -8.83 -4.77
C LYS A 107 -14.72 -8.55 -4.46
N ILE A 108 -14.33 -8.92 -3.25
CA ILE A 108 -12.97 -8.80 -2.70
C ILE A 108 -12.61 -10.10 -1.98
N THR A 109 -11.32 -10.36 -1.80
CA THR A 109 -10.91 -11.53 -1.01
C THR A 109 -11.11 -11.29 0.49
N GLU A 110 -10.94 -12.34 1.30
CA GLU A 110 -10.97 -12.23 2.76
C GLU A 110 -9.92 -11.25 3.29
N ASN A 111 -8.75 -11.17 2.65
CA ASN A 111 -7.70 -10.22 3.01
C ASN A 111 -8.14 -8.77 2.72
N GLY A 112 -8.76 -8.54 1.56
CA GLY A 112 -9.39 -7.26 1.23
C GLY A 112 -10.46 -6.86 2.22
N ARG A 113 -11.22 -7.82 2.78
CA ARG A 113 -12.23 -7.53 3.81
C ARG A 113 -11.53 -7.02 5.05
N LYS A 114 -10.57 -7.78 5.59
CA LYS A 114 -9.79 -7.39 6.77
C LYS A 114 -9.17 -5.99 6.62
N LEU A 115 -8.58 -5.69 5.47
CA LEU A 115 -8.02 -4.38 5.16
C LEU A 115 -9.05 -3.24 5.22
N SER A 116 -10.25 -3.44 4.69
CA SER A 116 -11.33 -2.44 4.73
C SER A 116 -11.94 -2.22 6.12
N PHE A 117 -11.80 -3.20 7.03
CA PHE A 117 -12.33 -3.13 8.40
C PHE A 117 -11.35 -2.53 9.41
N LEU A 118 -10.04 -2.61 9.16
CA LEU A 118 -8.99 -2.10 10.06
C LEU A 118 -9.14 -0.60 10.36
N ASP A 119 -9.71 0.20 9.46
CA ASP A 119 -9.87 1.66 9.66
C ASP A 119 -11.14 2.07 10.42
N LYS A 120 -12.18 1.22 10.46
CA LYS A 120 -13.43 1.56 11.18
C LYS A 120 -13.30 1.44 12.70
N THR A 121 -12.25 0.77 13.19
CA THR A 121 -12.06 0.48 14.62
C THR A 121 -10.85 1.18 15.24
N GLU A 122 -9.76 1.42 14.50
CA GLU A 122 -8.55 2.02 15.08
C GLU A 122 -8.55 3.57 15.11
N VAL A 123 -9.30 4.24 14.22
CA VAL A 123 -9.37 5.73 14.20
C VAL A 123 -10.18 6.32 15.36
N LYS A 124 -11.04 5.51 16.02
CA LYS A 124 -11.81 5.95 17.20
C LYS A 124 -11.15 5.68 18.54
N SER A 125 -10.02 4.96 18.59
CA SER A 125 -9.33 4.62 19.84
C SER A 125 -8.05 5.43 20.09
N MET A 126 -7.72 6.39 19.22
CA MET A 126 -6.55 7.28 19.38
C MET A 126 -6.89 8.78 19.30
N ALA A 127 -8.18 9.14 19.42
CA ALA A 127 -8.66 10.52 19.52
C ALA A 127 -9.11 10.84 20.95
#